data_AF-A0A3B6JC61-F1
#
_entry.id   AF-A0A3B6JC61-F1
#
_cell.length_a   1.000
_cell.length_b   1.000
_cell.length_c   1.000
_cell.angle_alpha   90.00
_cell.angle_beta   90.00
_cell.angle_gamma   90.00
#
_symmetry.space_group_name_H-M   'P 1'
#
loop_
_entity.id
_entity.type
_entity.pdbx_description
1 polymer ?
#
loop_
_entity_poly.entity_id
_entity_poly.type
_entity_poly.pdbx_seq_one_letter_code
_entity_poly.pdbx_strand_id
1 'polypeptide(L)'
;MVYCLTRLGNVYVLRLPERRRREPVIIEDQTSTEDLVSRNRRIIRMHNAGPDLNAPASVQPLLLSSVSSFAPLYVAVSAFTSAKNLVFCNGNLYQIWRNASCTVTLHLAGGGHHRIEEDEIFVLKYDPRRRPCWDAVADLGGYSVFVGRSNAVSMHAEGVPGLKGNCVYWIGGRGRDQGMVFDMGTGKSRPCLPPAAGVVPGPQQCTICWYFLREAVNNCNTNELGVYGTRARVRAQRAQAMSQ
;
A
#
# COMPACT_ATOMS: atom_id res chain seq x y z
N MET A 1 1.87 11.78 10.91
CA MET A 1 0.74 12.19 10.05
C MET A 1 0.38 11.03 9.14
N VAL A 2 -0.90 10.71 8.97
CA VAL A 2 -1.37 9.57 8.15
C VAL A 2 -2.32 10.09 7.08
N TYR A 3 -2.20 9.59 5.86
CA TYR A 3 -3.09 9.96 4.76
C TYR A 3 -4.11 8.85 4.54
N CYS A 4 -5.38 9.24 4.34
CA CYS A 4 -6.48 8.35 4.01
C CYS A 4 -7.02 8.73 2.63
N LEU A 5 -7.26 7.72 1.79
CA LEU A 5 -7.81 7.90 0.45
C LEU A 5 -9.23 7.34 0.40
N THR A 6 -10.20 8.13 -0.07
CA THR A 6 -11.57 7.64 -0.26
C THR A 6 -11.73 6.92 -1.58
N ARG A 7 -12.85 6.19 -1.71
CA ARG A 7 -13.25 5.55 -2.96
C ARG A 7 -13.37 6.54 -4.13
N LEU A 8 -13.65 7.82 -3.89
CA LEU A 8 -13.75 8.86 -4.91
C LEU A 8 -12.43 9.61 -5.17
N GLY A 9 -11.34 9.21 -4.50
CA GLY A 9 -10.03 9.86 -4.65
C GLY A 9 -9.78 11.05 -3.72
N ASN A 10 -10.70 11.36 -2.80
CA ASN A 10 -10.48 12.44 -1.83
C ASN A 10 -9.43 11.99 -0.81
N VAL A 11 -8.50 12.90 -0.49
CA VAL A 11 -7.45 12.63 0.48
C VAL A 11 -7.75 13.36 1.78
N TYR A 12 -7.70 12.64 2.89
CA TYR A 12 -7.80 13.16 4.24
C TYR A 12 -6.50 12.96 4.98
N VAL A 13 -6.18 13.90 5.85
CA VAL A 13 -5.01 13.84 6.71
C VAL A 13 -5.46 13.62 8.14
N LEU A 14 -5.05 12.48 8.69
CA LEU A 14 -5.20 12.12 10.08
C LEU A 14 -3.95 12.57 10.84
N ARG A 15 -4.12 13.53 11.74
CA ARG A 15 -3.09 13.98 12.68
C ARG A 15 -3.27 13.20 13.97
N LEU A 16 -2.36 12.26 14.21
CA LEU A 16 -2.27 11.54 15.47
C LEU A 16 -1.57 12.44 16.50
N PRO A 17 -2.10 12.56 17.73
CA PRO A 17 -1.41 13.26 18.80
C PRO A 17 -0.07 12.59 19.11
N GLU A 18 0.94 13.37 19.49
CA GLU A 18 2.18 12.82 20.02
C GLU A 18 1.87 12.04 21.29
N ARG A 19 2.09 10.72 21.25
CA ARG A 19 2.03 9.90 22.46
C ARG A 19 3.24 10.28 23.31
N ARG A 20 3.02 10.91 24.47
CA ARG A 20 4.05 10.93 25.52
C ARG A 20 4.31 9.46 25.91
N ARG A 21 5.51 8.96 25.65
CA ARG A 21 5.93 7.65 26.17
C ARG A 21 5.75 7.68 27.69
N ARG A 22 4.94 6.78 28.24
CA ARG A 22 4.92 6.55 29.68
C ARG A 22 6.23 5.85 30.02
N GLU A 23 7.02 6.41 30.93
CA GLU A 23 8.14 5.68 31.52
C GLU A 23 7.57 4.49 32.30
N PRO A 24 8.09 3.27 32.09
CA PRO A 24 7.70 2.14 32.91
C PRO A 24 8.26 2.37 34.32
N VAL A 25 7.38 2.55 35.31
CA VAL A 25 7.78 2.52 36.72
C VAL A 25 8.04 1.06 37.10
N ILE A 26 9.31 0.75 37.38
CA ILE A 26 9.71 -0.55 37.94
C ILE A 26 9.47 -0.45 39.45
N ILE A 27 8.47 -1.19 39.96
CA ILE A 27 8.34 -1.41 41.40
C ILE A 27 9.25 -2.59 41.73
N GLU A 28 10.36 -2.32 42.44
CA GLU A 28 11.18 -3.36 43.05
C GLU A 28 10.51 -3.79 44.34
N ASP A 29 9.99 -5.01 44.35
CA ASP A 29 9.43 -5.62 45.55
C ASP A 29 10.58 -6.12 46.44
N GLN A 30 10.86 -5.39 47.52
CA GLN A 30 11.74 -5.85 48.58
C GLN A 30 10.90 -6.67 49.56
N THR A 31 10.81 -7.98 49.40
CA THR A 31 10.69 -8.91 50.55
C THR A 31 11.06 -10.36 50.21
N SER A 32 12.00 -10.85 51.03
CA SER A 32 12.41 -12.22 51.37
C SER A 32 12.26 -13.40 50.39
N THR A 33 13.42 -14.01 50.14
CA THR A 33 13.70 -15.42 49.92
C THR A 33 12.64 -16.41 50.42
N GLU A 34 11.87 -16.96 49.50
CA GLU A 34 11.70 -18.40 49.24
C GLU A 34 10.64 -18.56 48.14
N ASP A 35 11.04 -19.14 47.00
CA ASP A 35 10.28 -20.08 46.15
C ASP A 35 10.61 -19.85 44.65
N LEU A 36 11.49 -20.70 44.12
CA LEU A 36 12.25 -20.47 42.88
C LEU A 36 11.48 -20.89 41.60
N VAL A 37 10.14 -20.95 41.63
CA VAL A 37 9.33 -21.45 40.49
C VAL A 37 8.37 -20.38 39.91
N SER A 38 8.24 -19.19 40.52
CA SER A 38 7.26 -18.18 40.07
C SER A 38 7.80 -17.11 39.10
N ARG A 39 9.02 -17.24 38.59
CA ARG A 39 9.81 -16.13 38.02
C ARG A 39 9.47 -15.61 36.61
N ASN A 40 8.35 -15.99 35.98
CA ASN A 40 7.98 -15.47 34.65
C ASN A 40 6.52 -14.98 34.53
N ARG A 41 5.96 -14.41 35.59
CA ARG A 41 4.72 -13.61 35.50
C ARG A 41 4.95 -12.19 35.97
N ARG A 42 5.81 -11.45 35.26
CA ARG A 42 5.77 -9.98 35.26
C ARG A 42 4.51 -9.55 34.48
N ILE A 43 3.35 -9.73 35.10
CA ILE A 43 2.08 -9.21 34.58
C ILE A 43 2.21 -7.69 34.66
N ILE A 44 2.43 -7.05 33.52
CA ILE A 44 2.31 -5.60 33.39
C ILE A 44 0.82 -5.29 33.61
N ARG A 45 0.45 -5.02 34.87
CA ARG A 45 -0.91 -4.65 35.23
C ARG A 45 -1.12 -3.18 34.85
N MET A 46 -1.40 -2.95 33.57
CA MET A 46 -1.88 -1.66 33.06
C MET A 46 -3.19 -1.33 33.81
N HIS A 47 -3.13 -0.43 34.79
CA HIS A 47 -4.34 0.11 35.40
C HIS A 47 -5.06 0.97 34.35
N ASN A 48 -6.18 0.46 33.82
CA ASN A 48 -7.15 1.23 33.08
C ASN A 48 -8.22 1.74 34.07
N ALA A 49 -8.07 2.98 34.53
CA ALA A 49 -9.18 3.77 35.09
C ALA A 49 -8.72 5.23 35.22
N GLY A 50 -8.70 5.95 34.11
CA GLY A 50 -8.60 7.40 34.06
C GLY A 50 -9.31 7.89 32.79
N PRO A 51 -9.92 9.10 32.78
CA PRO A 51 -10.55 9.62 31.58
C PRO A 51 -9.54 9.60 30.43
N ASP A 52 -9.98 9.31 29.21
CA ASP A 52 -9.12 9.25 28.02
C ASP A 52 -8.28 10.54 27.87
N LEU A 53 -7.06 10.52 28.43
CA LEU A 53 -6.16 11.69 28.50
C LEU A 53 -5.43 11.96 27.18
N ASN A 54 -5.83 11.29 26.10
CA ASN A 54 -5.26 11.54 24.78
C ASN A 54 -6.26 12.35 23.96
N ALA A 55 -5.88 13.55 23.55
CA ALA A 55 -6.68 14.33 22.60
C ALA A 55 -7.04 13.47 21.38
N PRO A 56 -8.30 13.48 20.90
CA PRO A 56 -8.69 12.66 19.76
C PRO A 56 -7.87 13.04 18.52
N ALA A 57 -7.58 12.04 17.68
CA ALA A 57 -6.93 12.31 16.40
C ALA A 57 -7.82 13.22 15.54
N SER A 58 -7.24 14.27 14.96
CA SER A 58 -7.99 15.16 14.07
C SER A 58 -7.92 14.67 12.64
N VAL A 59 -9.06 14.70 11.94
CA VAL A 59 -9.17 14.36 10.52
C VAL A 59 -9.53 15.64 9.78
N GLN A 60 -8.71 16.03 8.82
CA GLN A 60 -8.95 17.18 7.97
C GLN A 60 -8.80 16.79 6.51
N PRO A 61 -9.64 17.29 5.60
CA PRO A 61 -9.42 17.07 4.18
C PRO A 61 -8.09 17.72 3.76
N LEU A 62 -7.34 17.06 2.88
CA LEU A 62 -6.11 17.63 2.29
C LEU A 62 -6.43 18.92 1.50
N LEU A 63 -7.66 19.02 1.00
CA LEU A 63 -8.19 20.14 0.24
C LEU A 63 -9.39 20.74 0.97
N LEU A 64 -9.29 22.00 1.36
CA LEU A 64 -10.37 22.74 2.03
C LEU A 64 -11.39 23.37 1.06
N SER A 65 -11.19 23.22 -0.26
CA SER A 65 -11.89 23.99 -1.29
C SER A 65 -13.08 23.25 -1.93
N SER A 66 -14.16 23.99 -2.18
CA SER A 66 -15.40 23.55 -2.85
C SER A 66 -15.30 23.43 -4.38
N VAL A 67 -14.13 23.71 -4.97
CA VAL A 67 -13.88 23.59 -6.41
C VAL A 67 -13.41 22.17 -6.72
N SER A 68 -13.91 21.55 -7.79
CA SER A 68 -13.58 20.17 -8.16
C SER A 68 -12.07 19.94 -8.19
N SER A 69 -11.59 19.11 -7.26
CA SER A 69 -10.18 18.72 -7.09
C SER A 69 -9.64 17.98 -8.33
N PHE A 70 -10.53 17.45 -9.16
CA PHE A 70 -10.27 16.67 -10.35
C PHE A 70 -10.95 17.31 -11.58
N ALA A 71 -10.37 17.10 -12.76
CA ALA A 71 -11.06 17.42 -14.01
C ALA A 71 -12.34 16.55 -14.16
N PRO A 72 -13.37 17.01 -14.90
CA PRO A 72 -14.64 16.29 -15.04
C PRO A 72 -14.49 14.83 -15.48
N LEU A 73 -13.54 14.54 -16.38
CA LEU A 73 -13.20 13.17 -16.79
C LEU A 73 -12.82 12.29 -15.60
N TYR A 74 -11.92 12.78 -14.74
CA TYR A 74 -11.44 12.02 -13.58
C TYR A 74 -12.47 11.92 -12.46
N VAL A 75 -13.43 12.84 -12.38
CA VAL A 75 -14.62 12.66 -11.52
C VAL A 75 -15.40 11.43 -11.98
N ALA A 76 -15.66 11.28 -13.28
CA ALA A 76 -16.33 10.11 -13.82
C ALA A 76 -15.50 8.82 -13.63
N VAL A 77 -14.21 8.84 -14.00
CA VAL A 77 -13.28 7.70 -13.84
C VAL A 77 -13.20 7.23 -12.38
N SER A 78 -13.29 8.15 -11.41
CA SER A 78 -13.20 7.80 -9.99
C SER A 78 -14.29 6.81 -9.54
N ALA A 79 -15.47 6.83 -10.16
CA ALA A 79 -16.58 5.94 -9.81
C ALA A 79 -16.33 4.49 -10.26
N PHE A 80 -15.57 4.29 -11.34
CA PHE A 80 -15.33 2.98 -11.97
C PHE A 80 -14.00 2.34 -11.57
N THR A 81 -13.05 3.14 -11.08
CA THR A 81 -11.77 2.64 -10.58
C THR A 81 -11.91 2.15 -9.14
N SER A 82 -12.03 0.84 -8.93
CA SER A 82 -12.27 0.26 -7.60
C SER A 82 -11.01 0.16 -6.73
N ALA A 83 -9.83 0.08 -7.34
CA ALA A 83 -8.56 0.04 -6.62
C ALA A 83 -7.85 1.40 -6.70
N LYS A 84 -7.54 2.00 -5.56
CA LYS A 84 -6.85 3.29 -5.48
C LYS A 84 -5.79 3.27 -4.39
N ASN A 85 -4.63 3.85 -4.68
CA ASN A 85 -3.51 3.93 -3.74
C ASN A 85 -2.87 5.32 -3.77
N LEU A 86 -2.29 5.71 -2.63
CA LEU A 86 -1.46 6.90 -2.50
C LEU A 86 0.01 6.48 -2.43
N VAL A 87 0.86 7.21 -3.15
CA VAL A 87 2.30 7.01 -3.11
C VAL A 87 3.03 8.35 -3.08
N PHE A 88 4.05 8.43 -2.25
CA PHE A 88 5.03 9.52 -2.32
C PHE A 88 6.16 9.10 -3.25
N CYS A 89 6.43 9.91 -4.26
CA CYS A 89 7.46 9.64 -5.25
C CYS A 89 8.21 10.94 -5.54
N ASN A 90 9.53 10.94 -5.35
CA ASN A 90 10.38 12.12 -5.52
C ASN A 90 9.82 13.40 -4.85
N GLY A 91 9.42 13.31 -3.58
CA GLY A 91 8.83 14.43 -2.83
C GLY A 91 7.43 14.89 -3.28
N ASN A 92 6.86 14.28 -4.30
CA ASN A 92 5.52 14.59 -4.82
C ASN A 92 4.52 13.50 -4.39
N LEU A 93 3.26 13.89 -4.19
CA LEU A 93 2.18 12.96 -3.86
C LEU A 93 1.44 12.55 -5.13
N TYR A 94 1.25 11.25 -5.32
CA TYR A 94 0.52 10.69 -6.45
C TYR A 94 -0.62 9.79 -5.99
N GLN A 95 -1.67 9.76 -6.79
CA GLN A 95 -2.71 8.75 -6.74
C GLN A 95 -2.56 7.78 -7.91
N ILE A 96 -2.67 6.49 -7.61
CA ILE A 96 -2.66 5.42 -8.59
C ILE A 96 -4.04 4.76 -8.56
N TRP A 97 -4.80 4.90 -9.64
CA TRP A 97 -6.13 4.33 -9.77
C TRP A 97 -6.09 3.21 -10.80
N ARG A 98 -6.66 2.05 -10.46
CA ARG A 98 -6.76 0.90 -11.37
C ARG A 98 -8.23 0.55 -11.58
N ASN A 99 -8.59 0.32 -12.84
CA ASN A 99 -9.84 -0.37 -13.18
C ASN A 99 -9.68 -1.87 -12.92
N ALA A 100 -9.98 -2.32 -11.70
CA ALA A 100 -9.91 -3.73 -11.31
C ALA A 100 -11.19 -4.52 -11.64
N SER A 101 -12.08 -3.97 -12.46
CA SER A 101 -13.37 -4.56 -12.83
C SER A 101 -13.34 -4.96 -14.31
N CYS A 102 -14.37 -4.65 -15.09
CA CYS A 102 -14.41 -4.92 -16.52
C CYS A 102 -14.09 -3.66 -17.34
N THR A 103 -13.92 -3.83 -18.66
CA THR A 103 -13.88 -2.67 -19.55
C THR A 103 -15.22 -1.92 -19.51
N VAL A 104 -15.16 -0.61 -19.25
CA VAL A 104 -16.33 0.27 -19.17
C VAL A 104 -16.24 1.36 -20.23
N THR A 105 -17.37 1.77 -20.79
CA THR A 105 -17.44 2.97 -21.65
C THR A 105 -18.17 4.07 -20.90
N LEU A 106 -17.46 5.16 -20.62
CA LEU A 106 -18.02 6.37 -20.00
C LEU A 106 -18.72 7.21 -21.05
N HIS A 107 -19.89 7.74 -20.70
CA HIS A 107 -20.59 8.77 -21.45
C HIS A 107 -20.25 10.12 -20.84
N LEU A 108 -19.55 10.97 -21.59
CA LEU A 108 -19.14 12.29 -21.14
C LEU A 108 -20.22 13.33 -21.49
N ALA A 109 -20.36 14.34 -20.64
CA ALA A 109 -21.23 15.49 -20.91
C ALA A 109 -20.72 16.19 -22.18
N GLY A 110 -21.49 16.11 -23.27
CA GLY A 110 -21.07 16.52 -24.62
C GLY A 110 -21.13 15.42 -25.68
N GLY A 111 -21.60 14.22 -25.32
CA GLY A 111 -21.84 13.13 -26.29
C GLY A 111 -20.59 12.32 -26.65
N GLY A 112 -19.44 12.62 -26.03
CA GLY A 112 -18.23 11.83 -26.18
C GLY A 112 -18.29 10.53 -25.39
N HIS A 113 -17.60 9.50 -25.87
CA HIS A 113 -17.41 8.25 -25.16
C HIS A 113 -15.94 8.06 -24.79
N HIS A 114 -15.67 7.55 -23.59
CA HIS A 114 -14.31 7.20 -23.17
C HIS A 114 -14.28 5.76 -22.67
N ARG A 115 -13.57 4.89 -23.38
CA ARG A 115 -13.42 3.48 -23.03
C ARG A 115 -12.26 3.31 -22.07
N ILE A 116 -12.54 2.74 -20.90
CA ILE A 116 -11.57 2.40 -19.87
C ILE A 116 -11.41 0.88 -19.87
N GLU A 117 -10.25 0.39 -20.27
CA GLU A 117 -9.99 -1.04 -20.32
C GLU A 117 -9.87 -1.66 -18.91
N GLU A 118 -10.10 -2.97 -18.83
CA GLU A 118 -9.71 -3.77 -17.66
C GLU A 118 -8.21 -3.58 -17.37
N ASP A 119 -7.87 -3.42 -16.09
CA ASP A 119 -6.51 -3.18 -15.60
C ASP A 119 -5.83 -1.91 -16.15
N GLU A 120 -6.60 -0.98 -16.73
CA GLU A 120 -6.09 0.35 -17.06
C GLU A 120 -5.75 1.12 -15.79
N ILE A 121 -4.61 1.82 -15.82
CA ILE A 121 -4.07 2.58 -14.70
C ILE A 121 -4.04 4.06 -15.03
N PHE A 122 -4.53 4.86 -14.09
CA PHE A 122 -4.43 6.31 -14.10
C PHE A 122 -3.49 6.75 -12.98
N VAL A 123 -2.51 7.59 -13.33
CA VAL A 123 -1.57 8.17 -12.38
C VAL A 123 -1.81 9.67 -12.31
N LEU A 124 -2.22 10.15 -11.14
CA LEU A 124 -2.55 11.55 -10.91
C LEU A 124 -1.53 12.18 -9.97
N LYS A 125 -0.91 13.28 -10.39
CA LYS A 125 0.02 14.06 -9.56
C LYS A 125 -0.69 15.20 -8.84
N TYR A 126 -0.43 15.31 -7.55
CA TYR A 126 -0.88 16.43 -6.74
C TYR A 126 -0.01 17.67 -6.98
N ASP A 127 -0.64 18.78 -7.31
CA ASP A 127 -0.02 20.11 -7.28
C ASP A 127 -1.02 21.10 -6.63
N PRO A 128 -0.71 21.59 -5.41
CA PRO A 128 -1.62 22.48 -4.67
C PRO A 128 -1.76 23.86 -5.33
N ARG A 129 -0.83 24.25 -6.20
CA ARG A 129 -0.77 25.59 -6.82
C ARG A 129 -1.69 25.74 -8.04
N ARG A 130 -2.24 24.64 -8.55
CA ARG A 130 -3.15 24.64 -9.71
C ARG A 130 -4.55 24.15 -9.38
N ARG A 131 -5.49 24.39 -10.29
CA ARG A 131 -6.85 23.84 -10.26
C ARG A 131 -7.22 23.28 -11.64
N PRO A 132 -7.75 22.05 -11.74
CA PRO A 132 -7.84 21.04 -10.67
C PRO A 132 -6.46 20.69 -10.09
N CYS A 133 -6.38 20.42 -8.78
CA CYS A 133 -5.09 20.19 -8.11
C CYS A 133 -4.51 18.80 -8.41
N TRP A 134 -5.35 17.86 -8.83
CA TRP A 134 -4.95 16.56 -9.35
C TRP A 134 -5.04 16.56 -10.87
N ASP A 135 -3.98 16.09 -11.52
CA ASP A 135 -3.94 15.96 -12.97
C ASP A 135 -3.18 14.71 -13.35
N ALA A 136 -3.52 14.16 -14.51
CA ALA A 136 -2.82 13.00 -15.02
C ALA A 136 -1.40 13.34 -15.44
N VAL A 137 -0.51 12.38 -15.24
CA VAL A 137 0.87 12.45 -15.70
C VAL A 137 1.17 11.24 -16.56
N ALA A 138 1.93 11.47 -17.63
CA ALA A 138 2.42 10.42 -18.51
C ALA A 138 3.77 9.84 -18.04
N ASP A 139 4.38 10.43 -17.00
CA ASP A 139 5.74 10.11 -16.57
C ASP A 139 5.87 10.16 -15.04
N LEU A 140 6.66 9.24 -14.49
CA LEU A 140 7.04 9.17 -13.07
C LEU A 140 8.48 9.64 -12.84
N GLY A 141 9.17 10.10 -13.89
CA GLY A 141 10.52 10.67 -13.80
C GLY A 141 11.58 9.62 -13.45
N GLY A 142 11.50 8.44 -14.06
CA GLY A 142 12.41 7.32 -13.82
C GLY A 142 12.04 6.43 -12.64
N TYR A 143 10.97 6.75 -11.90
CA TYR A 143 10.50 5.95 -10.77
C TYR A 143 9.55 4.84 -11.20
N SER A 144 9.59 3.76 -10.45
CA SER A 144 8.68 2.64 -10.51
C SER A 144 7.86 2.59 -9.23
N VAL A 145 6.55 2.35 -9.35
CA VAL A 145 5.65 2.27 -8.20
C VAL A 145 5.15 0.84 -8.04
N PHE A 146 5.23 0.31 -6.83
CA PHE A 146 4.70 -0.99 -6.46
C PHE A 146 3.45 -0.82 -5.61
N VAL A 147 2.34 -1.34 -6.09
CA VAL A 147 1.01 -1.20 -5.51
C VAL A 147 0.59 -2.53 -4.89
N GLY A 148 0.47 -2.53 -3.57
CA GLY A 148 -0.15 -3.60 -2.79
C GLY A 148 -1.65 -3.35 -2.58
N ARG A 149 -2.27 -4.17 -1.72
CA ARG A 149 -3.69 -4.06 -1.40
C ARG A 149 -4.06 -2.77 -0.63
N SER A 150 -3.15 -2.26 0.18
CA SER A 150 -3.38 -1.09 1.04
C SER A 150 -2.24 -0.07 1.01
N ASN A 151 -1.09 -0.44 0.48
CA ASN A 151 0.14 0.33 0.56
C ASN A 151 0.75 0.43 -0.84
N ALA A 152 1.43 1.53 -1.12
CA ALA A 152 2.25 1.67 -2.32
C ALA A 152 3.63 2.24 -1.96
N VAL A 153 4.64 1.81 -2.70
CA VAL A 153 6.03 2.20 -2.52
C VAL A 153 6.60 2.61 -3.88
N SER A 154 7.38 3.69 -3.92
CA SER A 154 8.12 4.09 -5.13
C SER A 154 9.60 3.76 -5.01
N MET A 155 10.24 3.42 -6.13
CA MET A 155 11.67 3.17 -6.23
C MET A 155 12.22 3.82 -7.49
N HIS A 156 13.37 4.48 -7.40
CA HIS A 156 14.05 4.96 -8.60
C HIS A 156 14.68 3.79 -9.34
N ALA A 157 14.46 3.69 -10.66
CA ALA A 157 14.90 2.52 -11.43
C ALA A 157 16.40 2.52 -11.74
N GLU A 158 17.03 3.70 -11.78
CA GLU A 158 18.46 3.80 -12.06
C GLU A 158 19.29 3.01 -11.02
N GLY A 159 20.19 2.15 -11.52
CA GLY A 159 21.04 1.32 -10.67
C GLY A 159 20.35 0.08 -10.07
N VAL A 160 19.10 -0.21 -10.44
CA VAL A 160 18.39 -1.44 -10.01
C VAL A 160 18.25 -2.40 -11.19
N PRO A 161 19.03 -3.50 -11.24
CA PRO A 161 18.98 -4.45 -12.34
C PRO A 161 17.57 -5.01 -12.55
N GLY A 162 17.09 -4.96 -13.80
CA GLY A 162 15.78 -5.51 -14.19
C GLY A 162 14.56 -4.66 -13.83
N LEU A 163 14.73 -3.55 -13.07
CA LEU A 163 13.64 -2.63 -12.78
C LEU A 163 13.47 -1.63 -13.92
N LYS A 164 12.29 -1.63 -14.56
CA LYS A 164 11.95 -0.61 -15.55
C LYS A 164 11.33 0.62 -14.87
N GLY A 165 11.93 1.78 -15.10
CA GLY A 165 11.39 3.09 -14.68
C GLY A 165 10.07 3.41 -15.38
N ASN A 166 9.32 4.36 -14.83
CA ASN A 166 8.04 4.82 -15.37
C ASN A 166 7.01 3.70 -15.52
N CYS A 167 6.98 2.82 -14.52
CA CYS A 167 6.10 1.65 -14.50
C CYS A 167 5.37 1.55 -13.16
N VAL A 168 4.14 1.03 -13.21
CA VAL A 168 3.35 0.69 -12.03
C VAL A 168 3.21 -0.83 -11.98
N TYR A 169 3.64 -1.44 -10.87
CA TYR A 169 3.61 -2.87 -10.63
C TYR A 169 2.53 -3.20 -9.59
N TRP A 170 1.77 -4.28 -9.78
CA TRP A 170 0.82 -4.76 -8.78
C TRP A 170 0.70 -6.28 -8.83
N ILE A 171 0.07 -6.85 -7.81
CA ILE A 171 -0.34 -8.25 -7.81
C ILE A 171 -1.85 -8.30 -7.99
N GLY A 172 -2.31 -9.09 -8.97
CA GLY A 172 -3.71 -9.24 -9.35
C GLY A 172 -3.86 -9.26 -10.88
N GLY A 173 -5.10 -9.09 -11.37
CA GLY A 173 -5.44 -9.21 -12.79
C GLY A 173 -6.27 -10.46 -13.06
N ARG A 174 -6.28 -10.95 -14.31
CA ARG A 174 -7.10 -12.12 -14.73
C ARG A 174 -6.80 -13.42 -13.97
N GLY A 175 -5.59 -13.57 -13.42
CA GLY A 175 -5.24 -14.59 -12.45
C GLY A 175 -5.09 -13.93 -11.07
N ARG A 176 -5.81 -14.43 -10.05
CA ARG A 176 -5.97 -13.79 -8.73
C ARG A 176 -4.67 -13.38 -8.03
N ASP A 177 -3.52 -13.91 -8.46
CA ASP A 177 -2.20 -13.63 -7.90
C ASP A 177 -1.13 -13.38 -8.99
N GLN A 178 -1.46 -12.84 -10.17
CA GLN A 178 -0.44 -12.56 -11.20
C GLN A 178 0.32 -11.26 -10.90
N GLY A 179 1.65 -11.27 -11.04
CA GLY A 179 2.45 -10.05 -11.05
C GLY A 179 2.26 -9.32 -12.37
N MET A 180 1.80 -8.07 -12.31
CA MET A 180 1.46 -7.26 -13.48
C MET A 180 2.28 -5.96 -13.47
N VAL A 181 2.54 -5.45 -14.67
CA VAL A 181 3.19 -4.16 -14.90
C VAL A 181 2.39 -3.35 -15.90
N PHE A 182 2.16 -2.09 -15.57
CA PHE A 182 1.64 -1.05 -16.46
C PHE A 182 2.79 -0.14 -16.82
N ASP A 183 3.04 -0.04 -18.11
CA ASP A 183 4.08 0.79 -18.66
C ASP A 183 3.49 2.13 -19.09
N MET A 184 3.86 3.20 -18.38
CA MET A 184 3.30 4.55 -18.61
C MET A 184 3.62 5.06 -20.02
N GLY A 185 4.75 4.66 -20.60
CA GLY A 185 5.17 5.10 -21.93
C GLY A 185 4.33 4.45 -23.05
N THR A 186 3.88 3.21 -22.86
CA THR A 186 3.01 2.52 -23.82
C THR A 186 1.52 2.62 -23.49
N GLY A 187 1.17 2.97 -22.26
CA GLY A 187 -0.21 2.94 -21.76
C GLY A 187 -0.81 1.53 -21.69
N LYS A 188 0.02 0.48 -21.54
CA LYS A 188 -0.43 -0.92 -21.57
C LYS A 188 -0.02 -1.70 -20.32
N SER A 189 -0.94 -2.55 -19.88
CA SER A 189 -0.76 -3.53 -18.81
C SER A 189 -0.36 -4.89 -19.38
N ARG A 190 0.61 -5.56 -18.76
CA ARG A 190 1.03 -6.92 -19.12
C ARG A 190 1.52 -7.71 -17.91
N PRO A 191 1.49 -9.05 -17.96
CA PRO A 191 2.17 -9.89 -16.96
C PRO A 191 3.67 -9.59 -16.90
N CYS A 192 4.23 -9.59 -15.69
CA CYS A 192 5.67 -9.49 -15.46
C CYS A 192 6.41 -10.76 -15.88
N LEU A 193 5.76 -11.91 -15.70
CA LEU A 193 6.27 -13.22 -16.06
C LEU A 193 5.63 -13.67 -17.38
N PRO A 194 6.39 -14.24 -18.32
CA PRO A 194 5.82 -14.75 -19.56
C PRO A 194 4.82 -15.88 -19.27
N PRO A 195 3.78 -16.04 -20.11
CA PRO A 195 2.96 -17.24 -20.07
C PRO A 195 3.87 -18.46 -20.28
N ALA A 196 3.71 -19.52 -19.48
CA ALA A 196 4.48 -20.74 -19.67
C ALA A 196 4.21 -21.29 -21.09
N ALA A 197 5.19 -21.19 -21.99
CA ALA A 197 5.05 -21.66 -23.36
C ALA A 197 5.14 -23.19 -23.39
N GLY A 198 4.12 -23.85 -23.96
CA GLY A 198 4.25 -25.20 -24.51
C GLY A 198 4.25 -26.38 -23.53
N VAL A 199 3.91 -26.20 -22.26
CA VAL A 199 3.76 -27.33 -21.32
C VAL A 199 2.32 -27.32 -20.79
N VAL A 200 1.72 -28.52 -20.76
CA VAL A 200 0.45 -28.92 -20.10
C VAL A 200 -0.01 -27.90 -19.06
N PRO A 201 -1.31 -27.52 -18.98
CA PRO A 201 -1.80 -26.49 -18.07
C PRO A 201 -1.44 -26.79 -16.61
N GLY A 202 -0.24 -26.38 -16.22
CA GLY A 202 0.25 -26.38 -14.86
C GLY A 202 -0.35 -25.20 -14.10
N PRO A 203 -0.22 -25.19 -12.78
CA PRO A 203 -0.72 -24.09 -11.97
C PRO A 203 -0.09 -22.78 -12.44
N GLN A 204 -0.94 -21.77 -12.73
CA GLN A 204 -0.51 -20.43 -13.08
C GLN A 204 0.50 -19.93 -12.04
N GLN A 205 1.63 -19.37 -12.46
CA GLN A 205 2.64 -18.85 -11.53
C GLN A 205 2.03 -17.72 -10.69
N CYS A 206 1.81 -18.00 -9.40
CA CYS A 206 1.31 -17.01 -8.44
C CYS A 206 2.45 -16.15 -7.91
N THR A 207 2.36 -14.85 -8.12
CA THR A 207 3.15 -13.82 -7.45
C THR A 207 2.48 -13.48 -6.11
N ILE A 208 3.20 -13.67 -5.00
CA ILE A 208 2.63 -13.51 -3.65
C ILE A 208 3.10 -12.23 -2.94
N CYS A 209 4.26 -11.69 -3.31
CA CYS A 209 4.79 -10.47 -2.71
C CYS A 209 5.83 -9.79 -3.61
N TRP A 210 6.02 -8.50 -3.36
CA TRP A 210 7.21 -7.76 -3.78
C TRP A 210 8.18 -7.69 -2.60
N TYR A 211 9.47 -7.91 -2.84
CA TYR A 211 10.52 -7.85 -1.81
C TYR A 211 11.68 -7.00 -2.31
N PHE A 212 12.14 -6.09 -1.46
CA PHE A 212 13.25 -5.18 -1.77
C PHE A 212 14.42 -5.45 -0.83
N LEU A 213 15.57 -5.83 -1.39
CA LEU A 213 16.76 -6.18 -0.60
C LEU A 213 17.32 -4.97 0.18
N ARG A 214 17.04 -3.73 -0.26
CA ARG A 214 17.58 -2.51 0.34
C ARG A 214 17.00 -2.16 1.72
N GLU A 215 15.87 -2.72 2.13
CA GLU A 215 15.30 -2.50 3.47
C GLU A 215 15.95 -3.36 4.57
N ALA A 216 16.75 -4.37 4.20
CA ALA A 216 17.46 -5.21 5.18
C ALA A 216 18.65 -4.48 5.83
N VAL A 217 19.22 -3.46 5.16
CA VAL A 217 20.44 -2.77 5.62
C VAL A 217 20.13 -1.66 6.65
N ASN A 218 18.89 -1.19 6.73
CA ASN A 218 18.48 -0.17 7.71
C ASN A 218 17.74 -0.74 8.92
N ASN A 219 17.54 -2.07 8.97
CA ASN A 219 16.79 -2.73 10.04
C ASN A 219 17.64 -3.69 10.88
N CYS A 220 18.96 -3.72 10.68
CA CYS A 220 19.90 -4.32 11.61
C CYS A 220 20.24 -3.35 12.76
N ASN A 221 19.21 -2.90 13.47
CA ASN A 221 19.37 -2.66 14.91
C ASN A 221 19.15 -4.00 15.60
N THR A 222 20.26 -4.57 16.05
CA THR A 222 20.31 -5.67 17.00
C THR A 222 19.26 -5.50 18.09
N ASN A 223 18.26 -6.37 18.11
CA ASN A 223 17.85 -7.11 19.28
C ASN A 223 16.93 -8.26 18.87
N GLU A 224 17.17 -9.38 19.54
CA GLU A 224 16.70 -10.72 19.24
C GLU A 224 15.17 -10.86 19.34
N LEU A 225 14.68 -11.90 18.65
CA LEU A 225 13.32 -12.49 18.71
C LEU A 225 12.14 -11.66 18.16
N GLY A 226 11.74 -12.02 16.94
CA GLY A 226 10.45 -11.59 16.39
C GLY A 226 10.22 -12.06 14.96
N VAL A 227 10.33 -13.37 14.70
CA VAL A 227 10.00 -13.96 13.40
C VAL A 227 8.50 -13.75 13.14
N TYR A 228 8.14 -12.71 12.39
CA TYR A 228 6.82 -12.60 11.77
C TYR A 228 6.71 -13.67 10.68
N GLY A 229 6.27 -14.86 11.08
CA GLY A 229 5.87 -15.90 10.16
C GLY A 229 4.68 -15.43 9.32
N THR A 230 4.89 -15.20 8.03
CA THR A 230 3.80 -15.04 7.06
C THR A 230 2.91 -16.28 7.11
N ARG A 231 1.58 -16.11 7.08
CA ARG A 231 0.58 -17.22 7.11
C ARG A 231 0.84 -18.33 6.08
N ALA A 232 1.56 -18.03 5.00
CA ALA A 232 2.04 -19.01 4.03
C ALA A 232 3.01 -20.06 4.64
N ARG A 233 3.91 -19.63 5.52
CA ARG A 233 4.90 -20.50 6.19
C ARG A 233 4.23 -21.46 7.18
N VAL A 234 3.19 -21.00 7.87
CA VAL A 234 2.38 -21.83 8.79
C VAL A 234 1.58 -22.90 8.04
N ARG A 235 1.10 -22.61 6.82
CA ARG A 235 0.42 -23.61 5.98
C ARG A 235 1.38 -24.64 5.39
N ALA A 236 2.57 -24.24 4.96
CA ALA A 236 3.59 -25.15 4.45
C ALA A 236 4.07 -26.14 5.54
N GLN A 237 4.26 -25.65 6.77
CA GLN A 237 4.65 -26.50 7.91
C GLN A 237 3.54 -27.49 8.32
N ARG A 238 2.26 -27.10 8.23
CA ARG A 238 1.14 -28.03 8.48
C ARG A 238 0.97 -29.09 7.39
N ALA A 239 1.27 -28.77 6.13
CA ALA A 239 1.22 -29.74 5.05
C ALA A 239 2.32 -30.81 5.18
N GLN A 240 3.50 -30.43 5.67
CA GLN A 240 4.61 -31.37 5.93
C GLN A 240 4.38 -32.25 7.16
N ALA A 241 3.65 -31.75 8.17
CA ALA A 241 3.34 -32.50 9.39
C ALA A 241 2.19 -33.52 9.26
N MET A 242 1.43 -33.51 8.16
CA MET A 242 0.36 -34.50 7.88
C MET A 242 0.80 -35.58 6.88
N SER A 243 2.10 -35.63 6.54
CA SER A 243 2.69 -36.61 5.62
C SER A 243 3.71 -37.52 6.30
N GLN A 244 3.73 -37.57 7.63
CA GLN A 244 4.49 -38.53 8.43
C GLN A 244 3.56 -39.31 9.34
#